data_AF-A0A1U7SI28-F1
#
_entry.id   AF-A0A1U7SI28-F1
#
_cell.length_a   1.000
_cell.length_b   1.000
_cell.length_c   1.000
_cell.angle_alpha   90.00
_cell.angle_beta   90.00
_cell.angle_gamma   90.00
#
_symmetry.space_group_name_H-M   'P 1'
#
loop_
_entity.id
_entity.type
_entity.pdbx_description
1 polymer ?
#
loop_
_entity_poly.entity_id
_entity_poly.type
_entity_poly.pdbx_seq_one_letter_code
_entity_poly.pdbx_strand_id
1 'polypeptide(L)'
;MPQLLLTSELDSFPVTPRGCSVTLACGIRLQFPAGATTVPITVHYRLLPPEPSLVPLGPHDSLLSRVLELQPHGVAFQQDVGLWLRFVPPRARRCREVVVRARSDDRWGDLDTRLEEEQPR
;
A
#
# COMPACT_ATOMS: atom_id res chain seq x y z
N MET A 1 -17.09 2.28 -10.39
CA MET A 1 -16.52 1.44 -9.32
C MET A 1 -16.79 2.12 -7.98
N PRO A 2 -17.19 1.38 -6.92
CA PRO A 2 -17.48 2.00 -5.62
C PRO A 2 -16.21 2.58 -4.98
N GLN A 3 -16.36 3.70 -4.28
CA GLN A 3 -15.28 4.39 -3.57
C GLN A 3 -15.58 4.38 -2.07
N LEU A 4 -14.57 4.00 -1.29
CA LEU A 4 -14.60 3.93 0.16
C LEU A 4 -13.57 4.93 0.71
N LEU A 5 -14.02 5.85 1.55
CA LEU A 5 -13.16 6.73 2.31
C LEU A 5 -13.22 6.28 3.77
N LEU A 6 -12.12 5.76 4.29
CA LEU A 6 -12.05 5.29 5.66
C LEU A 6 -11.57 6.41 6.57
N THR A 7 -12.31 6.61 7.66
CA THR A 7 -11.89 7.47 8.76
C THR A 7 -10.84 6.77 9.62
N SER A 8 -10.17 7.50 10.52
CA SER A 8 -9.14 6.93 11.40
C SER A 8 -9.65 5.82 12.34
N GLU A 9 -10.95 5.74 12.55
CA GLU A 9 -11.59 4.77 13.47
C GLU A 9 -11.87 3.41 12.81
N LEU A 10 -11.82 3.33 11.49
CA LEU A 10 -12.07 2.10 10.75
C LEU A 10 -10.73 1.42 10.43
N ASP A 11 -10.58 0.16 10.82
CA ASP A 11 -9.39 -0.66 10.58
C ASP A 11 -9.59 -1.69 9.46
N SER A 12 -10.75 -1.68 8.79
CA SER A 12 -11.11 -2.70 7.81
C SER A 12 -12.10 -2.22 6.77
N PHE A 13 -12.16 -2.92 5.64
CA PHE A 13 -13.07 -2.67 4.54
C PHE A 13 -13.36 -3.94 3.73
N PRO A 14 -14.57 -4.08 3.15
CA PRO A 14 -14.88 -5.19 2.28
C PRO A 14 -14.36 -4.98 0.86
N VAL A 15 -13.81 -6.03 0.27
CA VAL A 15 -13.53 -6.14 -1.17
C VAL A 15 -14.44 -7.22 -1.73
N THR A 16 -15.22 -6.85 -2.76
CA THR A 16 -16.16 -7.76 -3.41
C THR A 16 -15.73 -8.01 -4.85
N PRO A 17 -16.31 -9.00 -5.56
CA PRO A 17 -16.03 -9.21 -6.98
C PRO A 17 -16.33 -8.02 -7.88
N ARG A 18 -17.09 -7.01 -7.40
CA ARG A 18 -17.33 -5.76 -8.14
C ARG A 18 -16.13 -4.79 -8.12
N GLY A 19 -15.10 -5.08 -7.33
CA GLY A 19 -13.96 -4.18 -7.10
C GLY A 19 -14.34 -2.98 -6.21
N CYS A 20 -13.34 -2.20 -5.81
CA CYS A 20 -13.51 -0.96 -5.06
C CYS A 20 -12.22 -0.11 -5.08
N SER A 21 -12.36 1.19 -4.86
CA SER A 21 -11.26 2.07 -4.49
C SER A 21 -11.36 2.41 -3.02
N VAL A 22 -10.25 2.34 -2.29
CA VAL A 22 -10.20 2.65 -0.86
C VAL A 22 -9.16 3.74 -0.64
N THR A 23 -9.55 4.79 0.07
CA THR A 23 -8.63 5.81 0.59
C THR A 23 -8.60 5.70 2.11
N LEU A 24 -7.43 5.41 2.66
CA LEU A 24 -7.21 5.35 4.10
C LEU A 24 -7.02 6.77 4.65
N ALA A 25 -7.28 6.99 5.94
CA ALA A 25 -7.13 8.30 6.59
C ALA A 25 -5.71 8.89 6.47
N CYS A 26 -4.70 8.05 6.26
CA CYS A 26 -3.31 8.47 6.03
C CYS A 26 -2.99 8.90 4.58
N GLY A 27 -3.97 8.89 3.68
CA GLY A 27 -3.82 9.25 2.28
C GLY A 27 -3.29 8.11 1.38
N ILE A 28 -3.07 6.92 1.93
CA ILE A 28 -2.81 5.71 1.14
C ILE A 28 -4.05 5.38 0.33
N ARG A 29 -3.86 5.02 -0.95
CA ARG A 29 -4.93 4.57 -1.83
C ARG A 29 -4.69 3.14 -2.27
N LEU A 30 -5.77 2.37 -2.32
CA LEU A 30 -5.82 1.00 -2.84
C LEU A 30 -6.89 0.94 -3.93
N GLN A 31 -6.60 0.24 -5.02
CA GLN A 31 -7.55 0.03 -6.13
C GLN A 31 -7.66 -1.46 -6.45
N PHE A 32 -8.82 -2.01 -6.12
CA PHE A 32 -9.19 -3.38 -6.45
C PHE A 32 -10.05 -3.34 -7.72
N PRO A 33 -9.57 -3.81 -8.88
CA PRO A 33 -10.38 -3.87 -10.09
C PRO A 33 -11.56 -4.85 -9.93
N ALA A 34 -12.58 -4.70 -10.79
CA ALA A 34 -13.68 -5.65 -10.84
C ALA A 34 -13.14 -7.03 -11.23
N GLY A 35 -13.47 -8.06 -10.45
CA GLY A 35 -12.95 -9.41 -10.59
C GLY A 35 -11.62 -9.67 -9.89
N ALA A 36 -11.07 -8.73 -9.10
CA ALA A 36 -9.87 -8.96 -8.30
C ALA A 36 -10.06 -10.11 -7.29
N THR A 37 -11.28 -10.28 -6.77
CA THR A 37 -11.67 -11.41 -5.93
C THR A 37 -12.86 -12.17 -6.54
N THR A 38 -12.93 -13.48 -6.31
CA THR A 38 -14.06 -14.32 -6.71
C THR A 38 -15.15 -14.36 -5.64
N VAL A 39 -14.76 -14.21 -4.37
CA VAL A 39 -15.63 -14.13 -3.22
C VAL A 39 -15.39 -12.82 -2.46
N PRO A 40 -16.38 -12.29 -1.74
CA PRO A 40 -16.17 -11.17 -0.83
C PRO A 40 -15.13 -11.52 0.25
N ILE A 41 -14.21 -10.61 0.50
CA ILE A 41 -13.24 -10.70 1.60
C ILE A 41 -13.27 -9.40 2.41
N THR A 42 -13.01 -9.49 3.70
CA THR A 42 -12.77 -8.31 4.53
C THR A 42 -11.27 -8.13 4.69
N VAL A 43 -10.77 -6.98 4.22
CA VAL A 43 -9.36 -6.61 4.38
C VAL A 43 -9.26 -5.75 5.63
N HIS A 44 -8.44 -6.19 6.58
CA HIS A 44 -8.02 -5.41 7.73
C HIS A 44 -6.69 -4.73 7.43
N TYR A 45 -6.45 -3.56 8.01
CA TYR A 45 -5.20 -2.85 7.84
C TYR A 45 -4.68 -2.28 9.16
N ARG A 46 -3.35 -2.19 9.24
CA ARG A 46 -2.65 -1.50 10.33
C ARG A 46 -1.58 -0.59 9.74
N LEU A 47 -1.37 0.54 10.40
CA LEU A 47 -0.32 1.48 10.05
C LEU A 47 0.70 1.51 11.17
N LEU A 48 1.91 1.05 10.88
CA LEU A 48 3.02 1.08 11.82
C LEU A 48 3.85 2.35 11.56
N PRO A 49 4.40 2.98 12.62
CA PRO A 49 5.33 4.08 12.45
C PRO A 49 6.54 3.64 11.61
N PRO A 50 7.25 4.58 10.94
CA PRO A 50 8.40 4.27 10.11
C PRO A 50 9.62 3.90 10.97
N GLU A 51 9.61 2.70 11.56
CA GLU A 51 10.72 2.17 12.33
C GLU A 51 11.68 1.37 11.41
N PRO A 52 12.98 1.69 11.38
CA PRO A 52 13.95 1.02 10.51
C PRO A 52 14.07 -0.49 10.70
N SER A 53 13.67 -1.03 11.87
CA SER A 53 13.69 -2.46 12.17
C SER A 53 12.56 -3.25 11.47
N LEU A 54 11.53 -2.57 10.98
CA LEU A 54 10.37 -3.22 10.36
C LEU A 54 10.64 -3.72 8.95
N VAL A 55 11.63 -3.17 8.27
CA VAL A 55 11.97 -3.47 6.88
C VAL A 55 13.48 -3.64 6.77
N PRO A 56 14.01 -4.64 6.06
CA PRO A 56 15.45 -4.72 5.81
C PRO A 56 15.87 -3.51 4.97
N LEU A 57 16.83 -2.74 5.45
CA LEU A 57 17.36 -1.56 4.79
C LEU A 57 18.86 -1.72 4.58
N GLY A 58 19.33 -1.39 3.37
CA GLY A 58 20.75 -1.27 3.09
C GLY A 58 21.36 -0.03 3.77
N PRO A 59 22.70 0.10 3.78
CA PRO A 59 23.42 1.21 4.45
C PRO A 59 23.04 2.62 3.97
N HIS A 60 22.42 2.73 2.80
CA HIS A 60 22.04 4.01 2.19
C HIS A 60 20.54 4.12 1.91
N ASP A 61 19.77 3.14 2.37
CA ASP A 61 18.33 3.12 2.24
C ASP A 61 17.71 3.95 3.37
N SER A 62 16.49 4.43 3.15
CA SER A 62 15.74 5.17 4.16
C SER A 62 14.27 4.85 4.00
N LEU A 63 13.58 4.65 5.12
CA LEU A 63 12.14 4.43 5.12
C LEU A 63 11.42 5.78 4.93
N LEU A 64 10.62 5.89 3.86
CA LEU A 64 10.04 7.16 3.42
C LEU A 64 8.57 7.36 3.82
N SER A 65 7.90 6.29 4.29
CA SER A 65 6.48 6.30 4.69
C SER A 65 6.24 5.42 5.91
N ARG A 66 5.04 5.53 6.50
CA ARG A 66 4.52 4.51 7.43
C ARG A 66 4.48 3.14 6.74
N VAL A 67 4.62 2.07 7.52
CA VAL A 67 4.49 0.69 7.01
C VAL A 67 3.03 0.28 7.06
N LEU A 68 2.49 -0.12 5.92
CA LEU A 68 1.13 -0.65 5.79
C LEU A 68 1.16 -2.17 5.92
N GLU A 69 0.43 -2.69 6.89
CA GLU A 69 0.14 -4.12 7.01
C GLU A 69 -1.31 -4.36 6.53
N LEU A 70 -1.50 -5.36 5.65
CA LEU A 70 -2.82 -5.80 5.19
C LEU A 70 -3.06 -7.26 5.59
N GLN A 71 -4.27 -7.54 6.05
CA GLN A 71 -4.72 -8.88 6.45
C GLN A 71 -6.06 -9.23 5.78
N PRO A 72 -6.35 -10.52 5.49
CA PRO A 72 -5.48 -11.66 5.76
C PRO A 72 -4.26 -11.71 4.83
N HIS A 73 -3.14 -12.22 5.34
CA HIS A 73 -1.93 -12.39 4.53
C HIS A 73 -2.10 -13.54 3.53
N GLY A 74 -1.32 -13.51 2.44
CA GLY A 74 -1.32 -14.59 1.45
C GLY A 74 -2.55 -14.62 0.54
N VAL A 75 -3.41 -13.60 0.58
CA VAL A 75 -4.53 -13.48 -0.36
C VAL A 75 -4.00 -13.30 -1.77
N ALA A 76 -4.34 -14.24 -2.65
CA ALA A 76 -4.08 -14.14 -4.07
C ALA A 76 -5.26 -13.47 -4.79
N PHE A 77 -5.01 -12.30 -5.38
CA PHE A 77 -5.97 -11.63 -6.24
C PHE A 77 -5.88 -12.18 -7.67
N GLN A 78 -7.01 -12.22 -8.37
CA GLN A 78 -7.07 -12.68 -9.76
C GLN A 78 -6.55 -11.63 -10.76
N GLN A 79 -6.33 -10.41 -10.27
CA GLN A 79 -5.86 -9.26 -11.05
C GLN A 79 -4.95 -8.41 -10.17
N ASP A 80 -4.08 -7.65 -10.82
CA ASP A 80 -3.19 -6.71 -10.15
C ASP A 80 -4.01 -5.64 -9.38
N VAL A 81 -3.62 -5.43 -8.13
CA VAL A 81 -4.21 -4.43 -7.24
C VAL A 81 -3.29 -3.22 -7.20
N GLY A 82 -3.84 -2.04 -7.46
CA GLY A 82 -3.09 -0.79 -7.39
C GLY A 82 -2.87 -0.33 -5.95
N LEU A 83 -1.67 0.13 -5.64
CA LEU A 83 -1.29 0.71 -4.34
C LEU A 83 -0.55 2.03 -4.55
N TRP A 84 -1.01 3.09 -3.88
CA TRP A 84 -0.33 4.38 -3.84
C TRP A 84 0.00 4.74 -2.40
N LEU A 85 1.29 4.87 -2.12
CA LEU A 85 1.81 5.31 -0.84
C LEU A 85 2.30 6.76 -0.97
N ARG A 86 1.86 7.61 -0.03
CA ARG A 86 2.42 8.95 0.11
C ARG A 86 3.72 8.88 0.90
N PHE A 87 4.71 9.63 0.46
CA PHE A 87 5.99 9.73 1.14
C PHE A 87 6.53 11.16 1.05
N VAL A 88 7.41 11.52 1.99
CA VAL A 88 8.09 12.81 1.95
C VAL A 88 9.36 12.64 1.12
N PRO A 89 9.50 13.33 -0.02
CA PRO A 89 10.67 13.17 -0.86
C PRO A 89 11.94 13.66 -0.14
N PRO A 90 13.04 12.90 -0.18
CA PRO A 90 14.30 13.34 0.42
C PRO A 90 14.85 14.57 -0.31
N ARG A 91 15.51 15.47 0.43
CA ARG A 91 16.09 16.72 -0.12
C ARG A 91 17.11 16.45 -1.24
N ALA A 92 17.83 15.33 -1.17
CA ALA A 92 18.79 14.90 -2.18
C ALA A 92 18.19 13.77 -3.04
N ARG A 93 17.34 14.11 -4.01
CA ARG A 93 16.79 13.14 -4.98
C ARG A 93 17.79 12.66 -6.03
N ARG A 94 18.90 13.39 -6.23
CA ARG A 94 19.86 13.06 -7.30
C ARG A 94 20.44 11.67 -7.03
N CYS A 95 20.27 10.78 -8.01
CA CYS A 95 20.81 9.41 -8.01
C CYS A 95 20.18 8.43 -6.98
N ARG A 96 18.91 8.63 -6.58
CA ARG A 96 18.20 7.68 -5.70
C ARG A 96 16.94 7.14 -6.38
N GLU A 97 16.78 5.83 -6.31
CA GLU A 97 15.54 5.14 -6.67
C GLU A 97 14.58 5.14 -5.47
N VAL A 98 13.29 5.10 -5.75
CA VAL A 98 12.25 4.93 -4.73
C VAL A 98 11.47 3.68 -5.09
N VAL A 99 11.46 2.72 -4.18
CA VAL A 99 10.78 1.44 -4.35
C VAL A 99 9.78 1.21 -3.22
N VAL A 100 8.70 0.50 -3.51
CA VAL A 100 7.85 -0.09 -2.50
C VAL A 100 8.35 -1.50 -2.24
N ARG A 101 8.72 -1.78 -0.99
CA ARG A 101 9.16 -3.11 -0.56
C ARG A 101 8.01 -3.80 0.17
N ALA A 102 7.69 -5.03 -0.25
CA ALA A 102 6.61 -5.83 0.30
C ALA A 102 7.14 -7.13 0.90
N ARG A 103 6.48 -7.61 1.95
CA ARG A 103 6.76 -8.91 2.56
C ARG A 103 5.77 -9.95 2.01
N SER A 104 6.28 -10.99 1.38
CA SER A 104 5.54 -12.15 0.87
C SER A 104 6.29 -13.42 1.28
N ASP A 105 5.58 -14.41 1.83
CA ASP A 105 6.14 -15.69 2.28
C ASP A 105 7.41 -15.53 3.15
N ASP A 106 7.34 -14.62 4.12
CA ASP A 106 8.44 -14.23 5.02
C ASP A 106 9.71 -13.67 4.36
N ARG A 107 9.62 -13.31 3.08
CA ARG A 107 10.70 -12.67 2.33
C ARG A 107 10.30 -11.26 1.93
N TRP A 108 11.29 -10.39 1.91
CA TRP A 108 11.14 -9.03 1.41
C TRP A 108 11.56 -8.96 -0.05
N GLY A 109 10.78 -8.26 -0.86
CA GLY A 109 11.09 -7.98 -2.25
C GLY A 109 10.55 -6.62 -2.67
N ASP A 110 11.15 -6.07 -3.71
CA ASP A 110 10.75 -4.78 -4.28
C ASP A 110 9.64 -5.00 -5.31
N LEU A 111 8.60 -4.16 -5.27
CA LEU A 111 7.51 -4.15 -6.24
C LEU A 111 7.86 -3.24 -7.41
N ASP A 112 7.28 -3.51 -8.60
CA ASP A 112 7.35 -2.55 -9.71
C ASP A 112 6.72 -1.22 -9.27
N THR A 113 7.56 -0.19 -9.17
CA THR A 113 7.23 1.07 -8.52
C THR A 113 7.37 2.22 -9.49
N ARG A 114 6.31 3.02 -9.60
CA ARG A 114 6.29 4.25 -10.40
C ARG A 114 6.02 5.45 -9.50
N LEU A 115 6.73 6.53 -9.75
CA LEU A 115 6.53 7.79 -9.05
C LEU A 115 5.49 8.63 -9.78
N GLU A 116 4.48 9.07 -9.04
CA GLU A 116 3.45 9.98 -9.50
C GLU A 116 3.49 11.25 -8.66
N GLU A 117 3.39 12.41 -9.32
CA GLU A 117 3.16 13.67 -8.62
C GLU A 117 1.68 13.82 -8.32
N GLU A 118 1.32 14.07 -7.06
CA GLU A 118 -0.05 14.41 -6.70
C GLU A 118 -0.33 15.80 -7.27
N GLN A 119 -1.06 15.86 -8.40
CA GLN A 119 -1.48 17.14 -8.96
C GLN A 119 -2.33 17.88 -7.93
N PRO A 120 -2.01 19.16 -7.62
CA PRO A 120 -2.85 19.94 -6.73
C PRO A 120 -4.24 20.04 -7.34
N ARG A 121 -5.27 19.69 -6.54
CA ARG A 121 -6.67 19.97 -6.85
C ARG A 121 -6.98 21.45 -6.72
#